data_AF-A0A419E0R3-F1
#
_entry.id   AF-A0A419E0R3-F1
#
_cell.length_a   1.000
_cell.length_b   1.000
_cell.length_c   1.000
_cell.angle_alpha   90.00
_cell.angle_beta   90.00
_cell.angle_gamma   90.00
#
_symmetry.space_group_name_H-M   'P 1'
#
loop_
_entity.id
_entity.type
_entity.pdbx_description
1 polymer ?
#
loop_
_entity_poly.entity_id
_entity_poly.type
_entity_poly.pdbx_seq_one_letter_code
_entity_poly.pdbx_strand_id
1 'polypeptide(L)'
;MLRFSKKRFFITLGLSIFIWLISNIVQLLNVEDWERNFSLLGTSCTITGYPVSRCIDQTQKIEILSIYLLNIFIWFWIIHLFWNFFQKRTFPGKR
;
A
#
# COMPACT_ATOMS: atom_id res chain seq x y z
N MET A 1 -25.25 5.22 0.56
CA MET A 1 -25.12 3.74 0.54
C MET A 1 -24.17 3.34 -0.59
N LEU A 2 -22.93 2.97 -0.26
CA LEU A 2 -21.93 2.47 -1.22
C LEU A 2 -22.42 1.12 -1.76
N ARG A 3 -22.97 1.10 -2.98
CA ARG A 3 -23.45 -0.13 -3.62
C ARG A 3 -22.26 -0.95 -4.10
N PHE A 4 -21.63 -1.67 -3.16
CA PHE A 4 -20.51 -2.55 -3.43
C PHE A 4 -21.00 -3.82 -4.16
N SER A 5 -20.44 -4.10 -5.33
CA SER A 5 -20.44 -5.47 -5.85
C SER A 5 -19.32 -6.24 -5.17
N LYS A 6 -19.63 -7.41 -4.59
CA LYS A 6 -18.63 -8.27 -3.91
C LYS A 6 -17.36 -8.45 -4.77
N LYS A 7 -17.54 -8.64 -6.09
CA LYS A 7 -16.44 -8.76 -7.06
C LYS A 7 -15.52 -7.54 -7.09
N ARG A 8 -16.08 -6.33 -7.08
CA ARG A 8 -15.29 -5.07 -7.10
C ARG A 8 -14.49 -4.89 -5.82
N PHE A 9 -15.06 -5.25 -4.66
CA PHE A 9 -14.35 -5.16 -3.39
C PHE A 9 -13.07 -6.01 -3.37
N PHE A 10 -13.19 -7.29 -3.75
CA PHE A 10 -12.03 -8.19 -3.77
C PHE A 10 -10.98 -7.78 -4.80
N ILE A 11 -11.38 -7.25 -5.96
CA ILE A 11 -10.44 -6.73 -6.95
C ILE A 11 -9.69 -5.51 -6.39
N THR A 12 -10.39 -4.54 -5.80
CA THR A 12 -9.75 -3.36 -5.19
C THR A 12 -8.81 -3.76 -4.06
N LEU A 13 -9.23 -4.70 -3.19
CA LEU A 13 -8.39 -5.20 -2.10
C LEU A 13 -7.12 -5.89 -2.63
N GLY A 14 -7.26 -6.78 -3.61
CA GLY A 14 -6.12 -7.46 -4.24
C GLY A 14 -5.15 -6.46 -4.89
N LEU A 15 -5.68 -5.47 -5.62
CA LEU A 15 -4.87 -4.43 -6.24
C LEU A 15 -4.13 -3.57 -5.19
N SER A 16 -4.77 -3.30 -4.05
CA SER A 16 -4.17 -2.54 -2.95
C SER A 16 -2.99 -3.27 -2.33
N ILE A 17 -3.15 -4.57 -2.08
CA ILE A 17 -2.05 -5.42 -1.57
C ILE A 17 -0.93 -5.49 -2.60
N PHE A 18 -1.26 -5.63 -3.88
CA PHE A 18 -0.27 -5.68 -4.96
C PHE A 18 0.54 -4.38 -5.07
N ILE A 19 -0.11 -3.21 -5.04
CA ILE A 19 0.57 -1.92 -5.06
C ILE A 19 1.43 -1.74 -3.81
N TRP A 20 0.94 -2.15 -2.63
CA TRP A 20 1.71 -2.10 -1.40
C TRP A 20 2.96 -3.00 -1.46
N LEU A 21 2.86 -4.21 -2.03
CA LEU A 21 4.02 -5.09 -2.26
C LEU A 21 5.05 -4.45 -3.20
N ILE A 22 4.61 -3.89 -4.33
CA ILE A 22 5.50 -3.17 -5.25
C ILE A 22 6.14 -1.97 -4.56
N SER A 23 5.39 -1.25 -3.74
CA SER A 23 5.89 -0.09 -2.99
C SER A 23 7.01 -0.49 -2.02
N ASN A 24 6.92 -1.66 -1.39
CA ASN A 24 8.00 -2.19 -0.55
C ASN A 24 9.25 -2.51 -1.39
N ILE A 25 9.09 -3.12 -2.57
CA ILE A 25 10.22 -3.41 -3.48
C ILE A 25 10.87 -2.10 -3.96
N VAL A 26 10.08 -1.12 -4.40
CA VAL A 26 10.59 0.19 -4.83
C VAL A 26 11.30 0.90 -3.69
N GLN A 27 10.76 0.83 -2.47
CA GLN A 27 11.43 1.39 -1.30
C GLN A 27 12.76 0.67 -1.01
N LEU A 28 12.80 -0.66 -1.12
CA LEU A 28 14.03 -1.44 -0.97
C LEU A 28 15.10 -1.03 -1.99
N LEU A 29 14.70 -0.73 -3.23
CA LEU A 29 15.59 -0.34 -4.32
C LEU A 29 16.03 1.13 -4.26
N ASN A 30 15.23 2.02 -3.68
CA ASN A 30 15.50 3.47 -3.60
C ASN A 30 16.19 3.91 -2.29
N VAL A 31 16.40 3.00 -1.35
CA VAL A 31 17.24 3.30 -0.18
C VAL A 31 18.69 3.31 -0.65
N GLU A 32 19.25 4.49 -0.84
CA GLU A 32 20.67 4.74 -1.22
C GLU A 32 21.68 4.06 -0.26
N ASP A 33 21.23 3.62 0.92
CA ASP A 33 22.00 2.88 1.93
C ASP A 33 22.00 1.35 1.72
N TRP A 34 22.18 0.87 0.47
CA TRP A 34 22.32 -0.57 0.18
C TRP A 34 23.47 -1.19 1.00
N GLU A 35 24.50 -0.42 1.35
CA GLU A 35 25.64 -0.89 2.14
C GLU A 35 25.42 -0.93 3.66
N ARG A 36 24.48 -0.15 4.22
CA ARG A 36 24.24 -0.10 5.69
C ARG A 36 23.02 -0.89 6.15
N ASN A 37 22.02 -1.07 5.29
CA ASN A 37 20.79 -1.78 5.64
C ASN A 37 20.74 -3.23 5.12
N PHE A 38 21.70 -3.63 4.27
CA PHE A 38 21.85 -5.01 3.78
C PHE A 38 22.93 -5.77 4.56
N SER A 39 23.01 -5.56 5.88
CA SER A 39 23.72 -6.52 6.70
C SER A 39 22.83 -7.75 6.84
N LEU A 40 23.15 -8.77 6.04
CA LEU A 40 22.61 -10.12 6.13
C LEU A 40 22.78 -10.73 7.54
N LEU A 41 23.51 -10.04 8.44
CA LEU A 41 23.88 -10.47 9.79
C LEU A 41 23.84 -9.38 10.90
N GLY A 42 23.21 -8.20 10.73
CA GLY A 42 23.12 -7.27 11.87
C GLY A 42 22.41 -5.93 11.65
N THR A 43 21.45 -5.62 12.54
CA THR A 43 20.71 -4.35 12.76
C THR A 43 19.59 -4.03 11.75
N SER A 44 18.50 -4.81 11.63
CA SER A 44 17.34 -5.03 12.53
C SER A 44 16.16 -4.03 12.44
N CYS A 45 15.89 -3.43 11.27
CA CYS A 45 14.59 -2.76 11.04
C CYS A 45 13.77 -3.37 9.90
N THR A 46 12.45 -3.37 10.06
CA THR A 46 11.47 -3.73 9.05
C THR A 46 11.02 -2.48 8.30
N ILE A 47 11.10 -2.55 6.98
CA ILE A 47 10.59 -1.53 6.07
C ILE A 47 9.09 -1.71 5.91
N THR A 48 8.33 -0.61 6.04
CA THR A 48 6.86 -0.65 6.08
C THR A 48 6.15 -0.39 4.74
N GLY A 49 6.88 0.10 3.72
CA GLY A 49 6.37 0.43 2.40
C GLY A 49 5.68 1.81 2.33
N TYR A 50 5.32 2.26 1.14
CA TYR A 50 4.55 3.50 0.93
C TYR A 50 3.03 3.28 1.10
N PRO A 51 2.25 4.31 1.47
CA PRO A 51 2.63 5.74 1.62
C PRO A 51 3.36 6.09 2.91
N VAL A 52 3.22 5.32 3.99
CA VAL A 52 3.91 5.57 5.26
C VAL A 52 5.17 4.71 5.33
N SER A 53 6.28 5.25 4.82
CA SER A 53 7.58 4.61 4.86
C SER A 53 8.30 4.88 6.18
N ARG A 54 8.47 3.83 7.00
CA ARG A 54 9.30 3.83 8.21
C ARG A 54 10.16 2.59 8.30
N CYS A 55 11.35 2.76 8.87
CA CYS A 55 12.26 1.71 9.31
C CYS A 55 12.05 1.55 10.82
N ILE A 56 11.40 0.44 11.21
CA ILE A 56 10.98 0.19 12.59
C ILE A 56 11.69 -1.05 13.10
N ASP A 57 12.14 -1.03 14.34
CA ASP A 57 12.82 -2.19 14.95
C ASP A 57 11.93 -3.44 14.85
N GLN A 58 12.52 -4.57 14.44
CA GLN A 58 11.81 -5.86 14.29
C GLN A 58 11.13 -6.35 15.58
N THR A 59 11.54 -5.85 16.74
CA THR A 59 10.92 -6.13 18.03
C THR A 59 9.52 -5.53 18.15
N GLN A 60 9.20 -4.44 17.43
CA GLN A 60 7.92 -3.74 17.46
C GLN A 60 6.90 -4.31 16.45
N LYS A 61 6.66 -5.63 16.52
CA LYS A 61 5.78 -6.36 15.58
C LYS A 61 4.38 -5.78 15.44
N ILE A 62 3.80 -5.27 16.54
CA ILE A 62 2.46 -4.69 16.55
C ILE A 62 2.43 -3.40 15.73
N GLU A 63 3.43 -2.53 15.91
CA GLU A 63 3.52 -1.26 15.18
C GLU A 63 3.71 -1.49 13.68
N ILE A 64 4.58 -2.45 13.33
CA ILE A 64 4.79 -2.90 11.93
C ILE A 64 3.46 -3.35 11.31
N LEU A 65 2.72 -4.23 11.99
CA LEU A 65 1.44 -4.73 11.50
C LEU A 65 0.40 -3.61 11.35
N SER A 66 0.33 -2.68 12.30
CA SER A 66 -0.56 -1.53 12.24
C SER A 66 -0.27 -0.64 11.01
N ILE A 67 1.01 -0.40 10.70
CA ILE A 67 1.38 0.41 9.54
C ILE A 67 1.11 -0.33 8.23
N TYR A 68 1.31 -1.65 8.16
CA TYR A 68 0.92 -2.45 6.99
C TYR A 68 -0.57 -2.36 6.71
N LEU A 69 -1.41 -2.53 7.74
CA LEU A 69 -2.86 -2.41 7.60
C LEU A 69 -3.27 -1.01 7.17
N LEU A 70 -2.63 0.02 7.73
CA LEU A 70 -2.86 1.41 7.35
C LEU A 70 -2.50 1.66 5.88
N ASN A 71 -1.32 1.22 5.44
CA ASN A 71 -0.86 1.40 4.06
C ASN A 71 -1.80 0.71 3.05
N ILE A 72 -2.21 -0.54 3.33
CA ILE A 72 -3.17 -1.26 2.50
C ILE A 72 -4.52 -0.53 2.47
N PHE A 73 -5.00 -0.03 3.61
CA PHE A 73 -6.26 0.70 3.70
C PHE A 73 -6.23 2.02 2.92
N ILE A 74 -5.11 2.76 2.98
CA ILE A 74 -4.93 3.99 2.21
C ILE A 74 -4.95 3.68 0.72
N TRP A 75 -4.22 2.66 0.26
CA TRP A 75 -4.25 2.25 -1.15
C TRP A 75 -5.65 1.83 -1.60
N PHE A 76 -6.36 1.06 -0.76
CA PHE A 76 -7.75 0.70 -1.02
C PHE A 76 -8.63 1.92 -1.21
N TRP A 77 -8.51 2.92 -0.32
CA TRP A 77 -9.22 4.18 -0.43
C TRP A 77 -8.87 4.96 -1.69
N ILE A 78 -7.58 5.08 -2.02
CA ILE A 78 -7.10 5.78 -3.22
C ILE A 78 -7.69 5.13 -4.47
N ILE A 79 -7.51 3.81 -4.64
CA ILE A 79 -8.03 3.08 -5.80
C ILE A 79 -9.56 3.21 -5.88
N HIS A 80 -10.24 3.13 -4.74
CA HIS A 80 -11.69 3.27 -4.68
C HIS A 80 -12.17 4.66 -5.10
N LEU A 81 -11.52 5.72 -4.62
CA LEU A 81 -11.84 7.09 -5.00
C LEU A 81 -11.57 7.34 -6.48
N PHE A 82 -10.42 6.88 -7.00
CA PHE A 82 -10.11 6.95 -8.42
C PHE A 82 -11.16 6.23 -9.27
N TRP A 83 -11.56 5.03 -8.87
CA TRP A 83 -12.59 4.27 -9.59
C TRP A 83 -13.93 5.01 -9.64
N ASN A 84 -14.38 5.57 -8.51
CA ASN A 84 -15.62 6.36 -8.46
C ASN A 84 -15.52 7.65 -9.30
N PHE A 85 -14.35 8.28 -9.34
CA PHE A 85 -14.11 9.48 -10.13
C PHE A 85 -14.15 9.19 -11.64
N PHE A 86 -13.52 8.11 -12.10
CA PHE A 86 -13.56 7.70 -13.50
C PHE A 86 -14.95 7.25 -13.94
N GLN A 87 -15.73 6.58 -13.08
CA GLN A 87 -17.12 6.22 -13.39
C GLN A 87 -18.04 7.44 -13.52
N LYS A 88 -17.81 8.50 -12.74
CA LYS A 88 -18.57 9.75 -12.89
C LYS A 88 -18.24 10.48 -14.20
N ARG A 89 -17.03 10.33 -14.73
CA ARG A 89 -16.60 10.97 -16.00
C ARG A 89 -16.97 10.18 -17.25
N THR A 90 -17.35 8.91 -17.15
CA THR A 90 -17.78 8.10 -18.31
C THR A 90 -19.26 8.29 -18.68
N PHE A 91 -20.03 9.06 -17.90
CA PHE A 91 -21.43 9.42 -18.23
C PHE A 91 -21.79 10.90 -17.98
N PRO A 92 -21.19 11.87 -18.68
CA PRO A 92 -21.80 13.19 -18.90
C PRO A 92 -22.32 13.35 -20.34
N GLY A 93 -22.85 12.30 -20.97
CA GLY A 93 -23.22 12.37 -22.39
C GLY A 93 -24.11 11.25 -22.91
N LYS A 94 -25.31 11.10 -22.35
CA LYS A 94 -26.50 10.63 -23.09
C LYS A 94 -27.73 11.32 -22.50
N ARG A 95 -28.00 12.53 -22.97
CA ARG A 95 -29.38 13.00 -23.18
C ARG A 95 -29.79 12.52 -24.56
#